data_AF-A0AAU1Q9R7-F1
#
_entry.id   AF-A0AAU1Q9R7-F1
#
_cell.length_a   1.000
_cell.length_b   1.000
_cell.length_c   1.000
_cell.angle_alpha   90.00
_cell.angle_beta   90.00
_cell.angle_gamma   90.00
#
_symmetry.space_group_name_H-M   'P 1'
#
loop_
_entity.id
_entity.type
_entity.pdbx_description
1 polymer ?
#
loop_
_entity_poly.entity_id
_entity_poly.type
_entity_poly.pdbx_seq_one_letter_code
_entity_poly.pdbx_strand_id
1 'polypeptide(L)'
;MLRHGSAVGADLPPDEAVTVDAVADPALRAALSAAAAGDAAPTRDLLAETRLGAQWERRSVCVTRLAESALHNPGWLEGWLARSPEDPDAVLVKADLCIQQAWEIRTGYRARHVSEDQFRAFFTLLDDAIPVISTAAALNPTDPVPWEIALTHARGIQAPRDVFDAYWAEAVARAPHHYGCHATALQYLCDKWYGSHEEMFDFAERAADGALPGSKLHALPLLAAIEYEVVSDDSTEDGPIDRARIEAAVSRALELSAWYAPGDPDAAGFRNHLALLLIFAERWSEALEVFRAIGVHARAYPWAYVGESRKEFLEFRLGVRMQVASKTPFFGRPPRPTTPAAAVPPVPAPRSLAIAAAPPHEVAEAALMCGVSLRIAPAPSPSPSRMSYVELVPDPSPGKRATLAAGEELLTAAADNFTTGEKWPALVLRRTADRCGFTLFHKGKPRASHLWDPSAPVTDHAEATATAQALAAIFPVPDQRPLVTLLRGTNDPAGRQSQLVTALGLPPLPDGFGERDEILDGAPGAQLLPRRGVLKGIRDTMSTDLGTPALPVPRPRRWWVLRTAGLVILVPAAAYGWLSPDVGWYRTVLPTAAALFYAAQLRKAWAQRR
;
A
#
# COMPACT_ATOMS: atom_id res chain seq x y z
N MET A 1 17.94 -16.97 3.27
CA MET A 1 16.78 -16.79 4.17
C MET A 1 17.26 -16.51 5.57
N LEU A 2 16.86 -15.38 6.16
CA LEU A 2 17.26 -14.91 7.49
C LEU A 2 16.45 -15.62 8.58
N ARG A 3 17.11 -16.26 9.55
CA ARG A 3 16.47 -17.08 10.63
C ARG A 3 15.42 -16.30 11.43
N HIS A 4 15.65 -15.00 11.63
CA HIS A 4 14.82 -14.13 12.46
C HIS A 4 13.70 -13.41 11.71
N GLY A 5 13.61 -13.54 10.37
CA GLY A 5 12.67 -12.76 9.56
C GLY A 5 11.18 -12.98 9.90
N SER A 6 10.83 -14.18 10.38
CA SER A 6 9.45 -14.50 10.82
C SER A 6 9.10 -13.92 12.20
N ALA A 7 10.10 -13.57 13.02
CA ALA A 7 9.89 -13.06 14.37
C ALA A 7 10.04 -11.52 14.45
N VAL A 8 10.85 -10.92 13.57
CA VAL A 8 11.00 -9.47 13.48
C VAL A 8 9.74 -8.85 12.86
N GLY A 9 9.10 -7.95 13.61
CA GLY A 9 7.87 -7.27 13.18
C GLY A 9 6.63 -8.18 13.15
N ALA A 10 6.64 -9.30 13.88
CA ALA A 10 5.45 -10.15 14.04
C ALA A 10 4.30 -9.42 14.78
N ASP A 11 4.63 -8.32 15.46
CA ASP A 11 3.73 -7.43 16.17
C ASP A 11 3.23 -6.24 15.33
N LEU A 12 3.72 -6.09 14.09
CA LEU A 12 3.20 -5.09 13.16
C LEU A 12 1.79 -5.48 12.71
N PRO A 13 0.90 -4.50 12.45
CA PRO A 13 -0.39 -4.79 11.85
C PRO A 13 -0.20 -5.38 10.45
N PRO A 14 -1.09 -6.29 10.04
CA PRO A 14 -0.98 -6.97 8.76
C PRO A 14 -1.07 -5.96 7.60
N ASP A 15 -0.35 -6.23 6.50
CA ASP A 15 -0.20 -5.31 5.36
C ASP A 15 -1.55 -4.89 4.76
N GLU A 16 -2.52 -5.80 4.75
CA GLU A 16 -3.90 -5.53 4.33
C GLU A 16 -4.63 -4.43 5.11
N ALA A 17 -4.37 -4.34 6.42
CA ALA A 17 -5.02 -3.36 7.27
C ALA A 17 -4.47 -1.95 7.03
N VAL A 18 -3.33 -1.83 6.34
CA VAL A 18 -2.70 -0.55 6.05
C VAL A 18 -3.49 0.20 4.99
N THR A 19 -3.98 1.35 5.41
CA THR A 19 -4.76 2.29 4.60
C THR A 19 -3.93 3.56 4.40
N VAL A 20 -3.90 4.08 3.16
CA VAL A 20 -3.29 5.37 2.87
C VAL A 20 -4.34 6.45 3.10
N ASP A 21 -4.00 7.45 3.90
CA ASP A 21 -4.83 8.64 4.11
C ASP A 21 -6.25 8.41 4.62
N ALA A 22 -6.45 7.31 5.35
CA ALA A 22 -7.73 7.01 5.96
C ALA A 22 -8.23 8.15 6.86
N VAL A 23 -9.51 8.48 6.68
CA VAL A 23 -10.23 9.46 7.50
C VAL A 23 -10.58 8.83 8.83
N ALA A 24 -9.77 9.15 9.85
CA ALA A 24 -9.93 8.64 11.21
C ALA A 24 -11.18 9.21 11.89
N ASP A 25 -11.45 10.51 11.72
CA ASP A 25 -12.60 11.20 12.33
C ASP A 25 -13.93 10.63 11.79
N PRO A 26 -14.73 9.96 12.64
CA PRO A 26 -16.02 9.40 12.22
C PRO A 26 -17.02 10.45 11.74
N ALA A 27 -16.99 11.66 12.32
CA ALA A 27 -17.88 12.75 11.91
C ALA A 27 -17.52 13.26 10.51
N LEU A 28 -16.22 13.41 10.23
CA LEU A 28 -15.75 13.76 8.88
C LEU A 28 -16.09 12.67 7.86
N ARG A 29 -15.96 11.39 8.22
CA ARG A 29 -16.35 10.27 7.35
C ARG A 29 -17.84 10.29 7.03
N ALA A 30 -18.68 10.54 8.04
CA ALA A 30 -20.12 10.68 7.86
C ALA A 30 -20.46 11.90 6.98
N ALA A 31 -19.79 13.03 7.19
CA ALA A 31 -19.95 14.23 6.37
C ALA A 31 -19.57 13.99 4.90
N LEU A 32 -18.43 13.34 4.64
CA LEU A 32 -18.01 12.97 3.28
C LEU A 32 -19.01 12.03 2.61
N SER A 33 -19.53 11.03 3.34
CA SER A 33 -20.54 10.11 2.80
C SER A 33 -21.85 10.83 2.47
N ALA A 34 -22.28 11.78 3.30
CA ALA A 34 -23.49 12.57 3.06
C ALA A 34 -23.31 13.55 1.89
N ALA A 35 -22.15 14.21 1.82
CA ALA A 35 -21.77 15.09 0.72
C ALA A 35 -21.75 14.34 -0.62
N ALA A 36 -21.22 13.11 -0.66
CA ALA A 36 -21.27 12.26 -1.84
C ALA A 36 -22.70 11.91 -2.29
N ALA A 37 -23.66 11.89 -1.34
CA ALA A 37 -25.08 11.71 -1.61
C ALA A 37 -25.83 13.02 -1.92
N GLY A 38 -25.14 14.17 -1.95
CA GLY A 38 -25.71 15.48 -2.24
C GLY A 38 -26.25 16.24 -1.01
N ASP A 39 -26.08 15.72 0.20
CA ASP A 39 -26.51 16.36 1.44
C ASP A 39 -25.35 17.09 2.13
N ALA A 40 -25.46 18.41 2.22
CA ALA A 40 -24.46 19.26 2.87
C ALA A 40 -24.70 19.48 4.37
N ALA A 41 -25.82 19.01 4.94
CA ALA A 41 -26.16 19.31 6.33
C ALA A 41 -25.13 18.76 7.35
N PRO A 42 -24.68 17.49 7.26
CA PRO A 42 -23.66 16.98 8.19
C PRO A 42 -22.31 17.71 8.06
N THR A 43 -21.96 18.12 6.83
CA THR A 43 -20.76 18.92 6.57
C THR A 43 -20.84 20.30 7.23
N ARG A 44 -21.97 20.99 7.07
CA ARG A 44 -22.21 22.29 7.69
C ARG A 44 -22.11 22.20 9.22
N ASP A 45 -22.75 21.21 9.81
CA ASP A 45 -22.81 21.07 11.26
C ASP A 45 -21.41 20.76 11.83
N LEU A 46 -20.63 19.89 11.17
CA LEU A 46 -19.24 19.61 11.52
C LEU A 46 -18.33 20.84 11.44
N LEU A 47 -18.41 21.60 10.33
CA LEU A 47 -17.58 22.80 10.18
C LEU A 47 -17.98 23.90 11.16
N ALA A 48 -19.27 24.07 11.44
CA ALA A 48 -19.74 24.99 12.48
C ALA A 48 -19.23 24.58 13.87
N GLU A 49 -19.27 23.29 14.23
CA GLU A 49 -18.73 22.78 15.50
C GLU A 49 -17.24 23.09 15.64
N THR A 50 -16.44 22.76 14.62
CA THR A 50 -14.98 22.98 14.66
C THR A 50 -14.62 24.47 14.74
N ARG A 51 -15.40 25.34 14.07
CA ARG A 51 -15.24 26.80 14.14
C ARG A 51 -15.59 27.36 15.51
N LEU A 52 -16.76 27.00 16.04
CA LEU A 52 -17.23 27.50 17.34
C LEU A 52 -16.37 27.00 18.51
N GLY A 53 -15.82 25.79 18.38
CA GLY A 53 -14.90 25.21 19.35
C GLY A 53 -13.44 25.61 19.19
N ALA A 54 -13.10 26.47 18.22
CA ALA A 54 -11.73 26.84 17.88
C ALA A 54 -10.80 25.64 17.66
N GLN A 55 -11.32 24.56 17.07
CA GLN A 55 -10.60 23.31 16.82
C GLN A 55 -9.82 23.41 15.51
N TRP A 56 -8.92 24.39 15.39
CA TRP A 56 -8.30 24.80 14.13
C TRP A 56 -7.58 23.67 13.39
N GLU A 57 -6.86 22.82 14.13
CA GLU A 57 -6.19 21.63 13.56
C GLU A 57 -7.16 20.67 12.89
N ARG A 58 -8.26 20.35 13.59
CA ARG A 58 -9.31 19.46 13.07
C ARG A 58 -10.05 20.12 11.91
N ARG A 59 -10.29 21.43 12.00
CA ARG A 59 -10.96 22.22 10.97
C ARG A 59 -10.18 22.24 9.67
N SER A 60 -8.87 22.50 9.72
CA SER A 60 -7.99 22.45 8.55
C SER A 60 -8.10 21.10 7.84
N VAL A 61 -7.96 19.98 8.59
CA VAL A 61 -8.11 18.63 8.03
C VAL A 61 -9.50 18.40 7.42
N CYS A 62 -10.57 18.85 8.07
CA CYS A 62 -11.93 18.73 7.54
C CYS A 62 -12.09 19.49 6.23
N VAL A 63 -11.67 20.76 6.20
CA VAL A 63 -11.76 21.63 5.01
C VAL A 63 -11.02 20.99 3.83
N THR A 64 -9.79 20.54 4.03
CA THR A 64 -8.99 19.93 2.96
C THR A 64 -9.62 18.66 2.40
N ARG A 65 -10.13 17.77 3.25
CA ARG A 65 -10.80 16.53 2.78
C ARG A 65 -12.13 16.80 2.11
N LEU A 66 -12.89 17.79 2.57
CA LEU A 66 -14.14 18.20 1.94
C LEU A 66 -13.88 18.86 0.58
N ALA A 67 -12.86 19.70 0.47
CA ALA A 67 -12.43 20.28 -0.80
C ALA A 67 -11.96 19.20 -1.79
N GLU A 68 -11.20 18.21 -1.33
CA GLU A 68 -10.77 17.05 -2.14
C GLU A 68 -11.96 16.23 -2.64
N SER A 69 -12.98 16.06 -1.80
CA SER A 69 -14.25 15.43 -2.20
C SER A 69 -15.00 16.26 -3.24
N ALA A 70 -15.06 17.58 -3.06
CA ALA A 70 -15.71 18.51 -3.99
C ALA A 70 -14.98 18.61 -5.34
N LEU A 71 -13.67 18.35 -5.39
CA LEU A 71 -12.90 18.28 -6.62
C LEU A 71 -13.46 17.22 -7.59
N HIS A 72 -13.87 16.08 -7.04
CA HIS A 72 -14.40 14.95 -7.79
C HIS A 72 -15.93 14.95 -7.91
N ASN A 73 -16.63 15.54 -6.93
CA ASN A 73 -18.09 15.64 -6.89
C ASN A 73 -18.52 17.02 -6.34
N PRO A 74 -18.56 18.06 -7.18
CA PRO A 74 -18.79 19.43 -6.72
C PRO A 74 -20.24 19.76 -6.35
N GLY A 75 -21.21 18.93 -6.77
CA GLY A 75 -22.63 19.29 -6.77
C GLY A 75 -23.22 19.60 -5.39
N TRP A 76 -22.72 18.95 -4.33
CA TRP A 76 -23.18 19.21 -2.96
C TRP A 76 -22.73 20.60 -2.47
N LEU A 77 -21.50 21.01 -2.79
CA LEU A 77 -20.93 22.30 -2.41
C LEU A 77 -21.56 23.42 -3.23
N GLU A 78 -21.74 23.22 -4.54
CA GLU A 78 -22.46 24.15 -5.42
C GLU A 78 -23.90 24.36 -4.94
N GLY A 79 -24.60 23.28 -4.58
CA GLY A 79 -25.95 23.35 -4.03
C GLY A 79 -26.01 24.08 -2.67
N TRP A 80 -24.99 23.93 -1.83
CA TRP A 80 -24.90 24.66 -0.57
C TRP A 80 -24.67 26.16 -0.82
N LEU A 81 -23.69 26.53 -1.64
CA LEU A 81 -23.40 27.92 -2.00
C LEU A 81 -24.57 28.59 -2.72
N ALA A 82 -25.33 27.86 -3.55
CA ALA A 82 -26.52 28.40 -4.21
C ALA A 82 -27.64 28.78 -3.20
N ARG A 83 -27.76 28.04 -2.10
CA ARG A 83 -28.74 28.33 -1.04
C ARG A 83 -28.24 29.37 -0.04
N SER A 84 -26.94 29.42 0.20
CA SER A 84 -26.32 30.32 1.18
C SER A 84 -24.95 30.80 0.65
N PRO A 85 -24.93 31.81 -0.25
CA PRO A 85 -23.71 32.23 -0.94
C PRO A 85 -22.63 32.81 -0.02
N GLU A 86 -23.04 33.37 1.11
CA GLU A 86 -22.14 33.99 2.10
C GLU A 86 -21.98 33.11 3.36
N ASP A 87 -22.28 31.81 3.27
CA ASP A 87 -22.01 30.88 4.36
C ASP A 87 -20.49 30.80 4.61
N PRO A 88 -20.00 31.14 5.82
CA PRO A 88 -18.57 31.24 6.10
C PRO A 88 -17.84 29.91 5.91
N ASP A 89 -18.51 28.79 6.19
CA ASP A 89 -17.92 27.45 6.13
C ASP A 89 -17.91 26.93 4.68
N ALA A 90 -18.98 27.19 3.91
CA ALA A 90 -19.03 26.84 2.50
C ALA A 90 -18.00 27.61 1.65
N VAL A 91 -17.86 28.92 1.90
CA VAL A 91 -16.87 29.75 1.18
C VAL A 91 -15.45 29.32 1.52
N LEU A 92 -15.19 28.89 2.75
CA LEU A 92 -13.88 28.35 3.13
C LEU A 92 -13.53 27.07 2.38
N VAL A 93 -14.46 26.10 2.29
CA VAL A 93 -14.26 24.88 1.49
C VAL A 93 -14.07 25.23 0.01
N LYS A 94 -14.81 26.21 -0.50
CA LYS A 94 -14.65 26.68 -1.88
C LYS A 94 -13.28 27.30 -2.14
N ALA A 95 -12.74 28.06 -1.19
CA ALA A 95 -11.41 28.64 -1.29
C ALA A 95 -10.34 27.55 -1.42
N ASP A 96 -10.38 26.51 -0.59
CA ASP A 96 -9.41 25.40 -0.68
C ASP A 96 -9.63 24.57 -1.95
N LEU A 97 -10.88 24.34 -2.37
CA LEU A 97 -11.19 23.68 -3.64
C LEU A 97 -10.55 24.42 -4.83
N CYS A 98 -10.65 25.75 -4.89
CA CYS A 98 -10.03 26.55 -5.96
C CYS A 98 -8.51 26.36 -6.01
N ILE A 99 -7.87 26.28 -4.84
CA ILE A 99 -6.44 25.98 -4.74
C ILE A 99 -6.16 24.56 -5.22
N GLN A 100 -6.87 23.55 -4.74
CA GLN A 100 -6.67 22.15 -5.16
C GLN A 100 -6.88 21.96 -6.67
N GLN A 101 -7.87 22.61 -7.27
CA GLN A 101 -8.09 22.63 -8.72
C GLN A 101 -6.88 23.16 -9.49
N ALA A 102 -6.26 24.25 -9.02
CA ALA A 102 -5.05 24.77 -9.62
C ALA A 102 -3.91 23.73 -9.53
N TRP A 103 -3.65 23.19 -8.34
CA TRP A 103 -2.57 22.21 -8.14
C TRP A 103 -2.77 20.89 -8.89
N GLU A 104 -4.01 20.47 -9.13
CA GLU A 104 -4.33 19.29 -9.96
C GLU A 104 -3.89 19.50 -11.42
N ILE A 105 -4.17 20.68 -12.01
CA ILE A 105 -3.76 21.01 -13.38
C ILE A 105 -2.24 21.04 -13.53
N ARG A 106 -1.54 21.64 -12.56
CA ARG A 106 -0.08 21.70 -12.56
C ARG A 106 0.55 20.33 -12.43
N THR A 107 -0.16 19.37 -11.82
CA THR A 107 0.35 18.10 -11.29
C THR A 107 1.41 18.32 -10.19
N GLY A 108 1.59 17.33 -9.30
CA GLY A 108 2.55 17.42 -8.20
C GLY A 108 4.04 17.39 -8.62
N TYR A 109 4.35 17.36 -9.91
CA TYR A 109 5.72 17.23 -10.42
C TYR A 109 6.54 18.53 -10.32
N ARG A 110 7.88 18.41 -10.34
CA ARG A 110 8.78 19.57 -10.39
C ARG A 110 8.48 20.42 -11.64
N ALA A 111 8.71 21.74 -11.53
CA ALA A 111 8.39 22.72 -12.59
C ALA A 111 8.88 22.34 -14.00
N ARG A 112 10.07 21.73 -14.10
CA ARG A 112 10.68 21.27 -15.37
C ARG A 112 9.87 20.18 -16.12
N HIS A 113 8.88 19.58 -15.47
CA HIS A 113 8.05 18.50 -16.03
C HIS A 113 6.62 18.94 -16.36
N VAL A 114 6.31 20.24 -16.23
CA VAL A 114 4.98 20.81 -16.47
C VAL A 114 5.00 21.62 -17.76
N SER A 115 4.00 21.45 -18.62
CA SER A 115 3.93 22.18 -19.89
C SER A 115 3.62 23.68 -19.69
N GLU A 116 3.97 24.52 -20.67
CA GLU A 116 3.69 25.95 -20.62
C GLU A 116 2.17 26.25 -20.53
N ASP A 117 1.34 25.46 -21.22
CA ASP A 117 -0.12 25.58 -21.18
C ASP A 117 -0.68 25.21 -19.79
N GLN A 118 -0.13 24.18 -19.14
CA GLN A 118 -0.49 23.81 -17.77
C GLN A 118 -0.10 24.92 -16.78
N PHE A 119 1.07 25.55 -16.96
CA PHE A 119 1.46 26.70 -16.14
C PHE A 119 0.50 27.88 -16.31
N ARG A 120 0.11 28.20 -17.54
CA ARG A 120 -0.82 29.31 -17.81
C ARG A 120 -2.18 29.08 -17.16
N ALA A 121 -2.73 27.87 -17.29
CA ALA A 121 -3.98 27.48 -16.65
C ALA A 121 -3.86 27.50 -15.12
N PHE A 122 -2.73 27.03 -14.57
CA PHE A 122 -2.44 27.07 -13.14
C PHE A 122 -2.48 28.50 -12.59
N PHE A 123 -1.73 29.44 -13.18
CA PHE A 123 -1.73 30.83 -12.72
C PHE A 123 -3.10 31.50 -12.85
N THR A 124 -3.82 31.23 -13.94
CA THR A 124 -5.18 31.75 -14.15
C THR A 124 -6.12 31.32 -13.02
N LEU A 125 -6.11 30.03 -12.65
CA LEU A 125 -6.94 29.53 -11.56
C LEU A 125 -6.55 30.09 -10.19
N LEU A 126 -5.26 30.33 -9.96
CA LEU A 126 -4.80 30.98 -8.73
C LEU A 126 -5.23 32.44 -8.66
N ASP A 127 -5.21 33.18 -9.75
CA ASP A 127 -5.73 34.55 -9.80
C ASP A 127 -7.23 34.58 -9.51
N ASP A 128 -7.99 33.65 -10.09
CA ASP A 128 -9.43 33.49 -9.86
C ASP A 128 -9.77 33.09 -8.40
N ALA A 129 -8.82 32.48 -7.67
CA ALA A 129 -9.00 32.10 -6.28
C ALA A 129 -8.91 33.30 -5.30
N ILE A 130 -8.24 34.40 -5.67
CA ILE A 130 -7.96 35.53 -4.76
C ILE A 130 -9.23 36.11 -4.12
N PRO A 131 -10.31 36.42 -4.87
CA PRO A 131 -11.52 36.97 -4.27
C PRO A 131 -12.19 36.00 -3.29
N VAL A 132 -12.13 34.70 -3.58
CA VAL A 132 -12.73 33.65 -2.75
C VAL A 132 -11.95 33.50 -1.44
N ILE A 133 -10.61 33.47 -1.50
CA ILE A 133 -9.75 33.41 -0.30
C ILE A 133 -9.96 34.65 0.56
N SER A 134 -10.01 35.84 -0.05
CA SER A 134 -10.25 37.10 0.66
C SER A 134 -11.62 37.10 1.35
N THR A 135 -12.64 36.58 0.67
CA THR A 135 -14.00 36.47 1.24
C THR A 135 -14.03 35.45 2.38
N ALA A 136 -13.36 34.30 2.23
CA ALA A 136 -13.25 33.29 3.29
C ALA A 136 -12.60 33.87 4.57
N ALA A 137 -11.52 34.65 4.41
CA ALA A 137 -10.84 35.32 5.51
C ALA A 137 -11.71 36.41 6.17
N ALA A 138 -12.45 37.19 5.37
CA ALA A 138 -13.36 38.23 5.88
C ALA A 138 -14.55 37.63 6.65
N LEU A 139 -15.11 36.52 6.17
CA LEU A 139 -16.23 35.82 6.82
C LEU A 139 -15.79 35.03 8.06
N ASN A 140 -14.51 34.69 8.19
CA ASN A 140 -13.95 33.95 9.32
C ASN A 140 -12.79 34.71 10.00
N PRO A 141 -13.04 35.86 10.64
CA PRO A 141 -11.99 36.78 11.07
C PRO A 141 -11.06 36.24 12.17
N THR A 142 -11.45 35.21 12.92
CA THR A 142 -10.63 34.58 13.97
C THR A 142 -10.00 33.26 13.53
N ASP A 143 -10.33 32.77 12.34
CA ASP A 143 -9.93 31.44 11.86
C ASP A 143 -8.58 31.51 11.15
N PRO A 144 -7.59 30.68 11.51
CA PRO A 144 -6.31 30.64 10.81
C PRO A 144 -6.37 29.90 9.46
N VAL A 145 -7.39 29.06 9.21
CA VAL A 145 -7.46 28.19 8.01
C VAL A 145 -7.53 28.97 6.68
N PRO A 146 -8.28 30.08 6.55
CA PRO A 146 -8.19 30.94 5.36
C PRO A 146 -6.75 31.40 5.04
N TRP A 147 -5.93 31.62 6.08
CA TRP A 147 -4.55 32.06 5.93
C TRP A 147 -3.59 30.91 5.61
N GLU A 148 -3.88 29.69 6.05
CA GLU A 148 -3.21 28.49 5.52
C GLU A 148 -3.41 28.35 4.00
N ILE A 149 -4.65 28.55 3.53
CA ILE A 149 -4.97 28.54 2.10
C ILE A 149 -4.26 29.70 1.37
N ALA A 150 -4.25 30.90 1.96
CA ALA A 150 -3.55 32.06 1.40
C ALA A 150 -2.02 31.85 1.31
N LEU A 151 -1.40 31.19 2.29
CA LEU A 151 0.02 30.83 2.23
C LEU A 151 0.30 29.80 1.13
N THR A 152 -0.60 28.83 0.94
CA THR A 152 -0.52 27.87 -0.16
C THR A 152 -0.65 28.57 -1.53
N HIS A 153 -1.56 29.53 -1.62
CA HIS A 153 -1.72 30.40 -2.78
C HIS A 153 -0.45 31.21 -3.07
N ALA A 154 0.09 31.89 -2.06
CA ALA A 154 1.32 32.70 -2.17
C ALA A 154 2.50 31.88 -2.71
N ARG A 155 2.65 30.63 -2.26
CA ARG A 155 3.63 29.68 -2.82
C ARG A 155 3.36 29.37 -4.29
N GLY A 156 2.10 29.14 -4.66
CA GLY A 156 1.69 28.83 -6.02
C GLY A 156 1.93 29.99 -7.00
N ILE A 157 1.52 31.21 -6.64
CA ILE A 157 1.67 32.41 -7.47
C ILE A 157 3.05 33.03 -7.44
N GLN A 158 4.00 32.42 -6.72
CA GLN A 158 5.36 32.96 -6.64
C GLN A 158 5.39 34.34 -5.98
N ALA A 159 4.59 34.53 -4.94
CA ALA A 159 4.38 35.83 -4.32
C ALA A 159 5.70 36.41 -3.77
N PRO A 160 5.90 37.74 -3.88
CA PRO A 160 7.02 38.40 -3.22
C PRO A 160 6.97 38.25 -1.69
N ARG A 161 8.13 38.41 -1.05
CA ARG A 161 8.33 38.13 0.38
C ARG A 161 7.43 38.95 1.31
N ASP A 162 7.15 40.21 0.97
CA ASP A 162 6.28 41.09 1.75
C ASP A 162 4.82 40.60 1.78
N VAL A 163 4.32 40.05 0.68
CA VAL A 163 2.98 39.44 0.61
C VAL A 163 2.93 38.18 1.49
N PHE A 164 3.96 37.32 1.39
CA PHE A 164 4.08 36.14 2.25
C PHE A 164 4.12 36.53 3.74
N ASP A 165 4.96 37.49 4.11
CA ASP A 165 5.12 37.94 5.50
C ASP A 165 3.81 38.53 6.05
N ALA A 166 3.03 39.22 5.21
CA ALA A 166 1.71 39.73 5.59
C ALA A 166 0.72 38.60 5.89
N TYR A 167 0.62 37.58 5.02
CA TYR A 167 -0.25 36.41 5.27
C TYR A 167 0.22 35.59 6.47
N TRP A 168 1.54 35.47 6.65
CA TRP A 168 2.12 34.80 7.80
C TRP A 168 1.77 35.52 9.11
N ALA A 169 1.86 36.85 9.14
CA ALA A 169 1.48 37.65 10.31
C ALA A 169 0.00 37.44 10.69
N GLU A 170 -0.90 37.40 9.71
CA GLU A 170 -2.32 37.15 9.94
C GLU A 170 -2.59 35.73 10.47
N ALA A 171 -1.88 34.71 9.97
CA ALA A 171 -1.98 33.34 10.47
C ALA A 171 -1.53 33.23 11.94
N VAL A 172 -0.35 33.77 12.25
CA VAL A 172 0.24 33.72 13.60
C VAL A 172 -0.58 34.54 14.59
N ALA A 173 -1.14 35.69 14.18
CA ALA A 173 -1.98 36.51 15.04
C ALA A 173 -3.25 35.77 15.54
N ARG A 174 -3.77 34.84 14.74
CA ARG A 174 -4.98 34.05 15.07
C ARG A 174 -4.67 32.78 15.83
N ALA A 175 -3.65 32.05 15.37
CA ALA A 175 -3.26 30.79 15.98
C ALA A 175 -1.73 30.58 15.87
N PRO A 176 -0.95 31.09 16.84
CA PRO A 176 0.52 31.03 16.81
C PRO A 176 1.09 29.62 16.68
N HIS A 177 0.35 28.60 17.10
CA HIS A 177 0.78 27.21 17.10
C HIS A 177 0.07 26.31 16.07
N HIS A 178 -0.63 26.88 15.08
CA HIS A 178 -1.36 26.10 14.09
C HIS A 178 -0.41 25.40 13.10
N TYR A 179 -0.32 24.07 13.19
CA TYR A 179 0.63 23.25 12.45
C TYR A 179 0.48 23.39 10.93
N GLY A 180 -0.76 23.43 10.41
CA GLY A 180 -1.00 23.56 8.97
C GLY A 180 -0.42 24.85 8.37
N CYS A 181 -0.60 25.98 9.06
CA CYS A 181 0.00 27.25 8.65
C CYS A 181 1.54 27.19 8.68
N HIS A 182 2.12 26.64 9.75
CA HIS A 182 3.57 26.51 9.88
C HIS A 182 4.17 25.58 8.82
N ALA A 183 3.54 24.43 8.55
CA ALA A 183 4.00 23.49 7.52
C ALA A 183 3.91 24.10 6.11
N THR A 184 2.86 24.88 5.84
CA THR A 184 2.69 25.59 4.57
C THR A 184 3.72 26.72 4.41
N ALA A 185 3.99 27.47 5.48
CA ALA A 185 5.00 28.51 5.49
C ALA A 185 6.41 27.95 5.29
N LEU A 186 6.74 26.84 5.95
CA LEU A 186 8.00 26.11 5.75
C LEU A 186 8.21 25.75 4.28
N GLN A 187 7.17 25.27 3.58
CA GLN A 187 7.25 24.95 2.16
C GLN A 187 7.54 26.15 1.26
N TYR A 188 7.05 27.35 1.60
CA TYR A 188 7.40 28.58 0.85
C TYR A 188 8.88 28.92 1.02
N LEU A 189 9.42 28.69 2.22
CA LEU A 189 10.81 28.98 2.60
C LEU A 189 11.82 27.91 2.13
N CYS A 190 11.38 26.81 1.51
CA CYS A 190 12.31 25.87 0.87
C CYS A 190 13.09 26.55 -0.27
N ASP A 191 14.33 26.11 -0.49
CA ASP A 191 15.22 26.60 -1.56
C ASP A 191 14.61 26.48 -2.98
N LYS A 192 13.87 25.38 -3.23
CA LYS A 192 13.17 25.15 -4.51
C LYS A 192 12.06 26.18 -4.82
N TRP A 193 11.77 27.08 -3.89
CA TRP A 193 10.79 28.15 -3.99
C TRP A 193 11.45 29.53 -3.78
N TYR A 194 11.30 30.14 -2.60
CA TYR A 194 11.72 31.54 -2.35
C TYR A 194 12.68 31.72 -1.17
N GLY A 195 12.98 30.65 -0.43
CA GLY A 195 13.92 30.72 0.68
C GLY A 195 15.26 30.08 0.37
N SER A 196 15.91 29.58 1.41
CA SER A 196 17.11 28.75 1.33
C SER A 196 16.97 27.58 2.30
N HIS A 197 17.83 26.58 2.19
CA HIS A 197 17.86 25.48 3.16
C HIS A 197 18.06 26.02 4.58
N GLU A 198 18.98 26.97 4.78
CA GLU A 198 19.24 27.58 6.10
C GLU A 198 18.01 28.32 6.64
N GLU A 199 17.35 29.14 5.81
CA GLU A 199 16.16 29.86 6.23
C GLU A 199 15.01 28.91 6.61
N MET A 200 14.81 27.85 5.81
CA MET A 200 13.82 26.81 6.08
C MET A 200 14.07 26.12 7.44
N PHE A 201 15.31 25.69 7.70
CA PHE A 201 15.66 25.07 8.98
C PHE A 201 15.56 26.04 10.15
N ASP A 202 16.04 27.28 10.02
CA ASP A 202 15.97 28.30 11.06
C ASP A 202 14.52 28.64 11.43
N PHE A 203 13.62 28.66 10.45
CA PHE A 203 12.18 28.80 10.68
C PHE A 203 11.61 27.59 11.44
N ALA A 204 11.91 26.39 10.98
CA ALA A 204 11.41 25.15 11.56
C ALA A 204 11.86 24.95 13.01
N GLU A 205 13.13 25.25 13.31
CA GLU A 205 13.73 25.14 14.63
C GLU A 205 13.12 26.16 15.60
N ARG A 206 13.01 27.44 15.20
CA ARG A 206 12.36 28.48 16.03
C ARG A 206 10.91 28.14 16.35
N ALA A 207 10.16 27.64 15.38
CA ALA A 207 8.76 27.25 15.59
C ALA A 207 8.64 26.06 16.56
N ALA A 208 9.53 25.08 16.44
CA ALA A 208 9.60 23.93 17.34
C ALA A 208 10.05 24.32 18.77
N ASP A 209 11.03 25.20 18.89
CA ASP A 209 11.57 25.64 20.19
C ASP A 209 10.58 26.50 20.98
N GLY A 210 9.72 27.24 20.27
CA GLY A 210 8.63 28.03 20.87
C GLY A 210 7.38 27.23 21.20
N ALA A 211 7.30 25.94 20.88
CA ALA A 211 6.11 25.13 21.04
C ALA A 211 6.01 24.44 22.42
N LEU A 212 4.78 24.19 22.88
CA LEU A 212 4.52 23.40 24.08
C LEU A 212 4.84 21.91 23.86
N PRO A 213 5.23 21.15 24.90
CA PRO A 213 5.47 19.72 24.80
C PRO A 213 4.30 18.96 24.17
N GLY A 214 4.59 18.06 23.23
CA GLY A 214 3.60 17.29 22.48
C GLY A 214 2.99 18.00 21.28
N SER A 215 3.29 19.29 21.06
CA SER A 215 2.85 20.02 19.87
C SER A 215 3.41 19.41 18.58
N LYS A 216 2.57 19.31 17.54
CA LYS A 216 3.00 18.87 16.20
C LYS A 216 4.08 19.77 15.59
N LEU A 217 4.23 21.01 16.06
CA LEU A 217 5.31 21.91 15.60
C LEU A 217 6.72 21.35 15.83
N HIS A 218 6.89 20.46 16.82
CA HIS A 218 8.17 19.76 17.00
C HIS A 218 8.56 18.88 15.81
N ALA A 219 7.63 18.56 14.91
CA ALA A 219 7.91 17.84 13.67
C ALA A 219 8.40 18.74 12.51
N LEU A 220 8.37 20.08 12.62
CA LEU A 220 8.79 20.94 11.51
C LEU A 220 10.26 20.75 11.12
N PRO A 221 11.23 20.62 12.05
CA PRO A 221 12.62 20.34 11.67
C PRO A 221 12.76 19.02 10.92
N LEU A 222 11.92 18.02 11.22
CA LEU A 222 11.88 16.77 10.47
C LEU A 222 11.38 17.00 9.03
N LEU A 223 10.37 17.84 8.83
CA LEU A 223 9.91 18.18 7.47
C LEU A 223 11.00 18.91 6.68
N ALA A 224 11.70 19.87 7.30
CA ALA A 224 12.85 20.53 6.70
C ALA A 224 13.94 19.52 6.32
N ALA A 225 14.24 18.55 7.20
CA ALA A 225 15.19 17.48 6.91
C ALA A 225 14.75 16.57 5.76
N ILE A 226 13.46 16.22 5.65
CA ILE A 226 12.95 15.47 4.49
C ILE A 226 13.09 16.27 3.20
N GLU A 227 12.72 17.53 3.21
CA GLU A 227 12.84 18.40 2.04
C GLU A 227 14.30 18.52 1.56
N TYR A 228 15.24 18.59 2.50
CA TYR A 228 16.66 18.64 2.18
C TYR A 228 17.23 17.28 1.73
N GLU A 229 17.01 16.21 2.51
CA GLU A 229 17.65 14.90 2.30
C GLU A 229 17.01 14.05 1.20
N VAL A 230 15.71 14.20 0.97
CA VAL A 230 14.94 13.34 0.06
C VAL A 230 14.48 14.08 -1.18
N VAL A 231 14.10 15.35 -1.04
CA VAL A 231 13.48 16.11 -2.13
C VAL A 231 14.49 16.96 -2.90
N SER A 232 15.49 17.52 -2.22
CA SER A 232 16.57 18.29 -2.85
C SER A 232 17.64 17.40 -3.46
N ASP A 233 18.32 17.90 -4.48
CA ASP A 233 19.50 17.26 -5.08
C ASP A 233 20.81 17.74 -4.38
N ASP A 234 20.70 18.62 -3.37
CA ASP A 234 21.84 19.30 -2.70
C ASP A 234 22.36 18.58 -1.44
N SER A 235 21.71 17.49 -1.01
CA SER A 235 22.19 16.69 0.12
C SER A 235 23.43 15.90 -0.31
N THR A 236 24.60 16.44 0.02
CA THR A 236 25.92 15.87 -0.25
C THR A 236 26.81 15.98 1.00
N GLU A 237 27.96 15.29 1.01
CA GLU A 237 28.89 15.31 2.17
C GLU A 237 29.35 16.73 2.54
N ASP A 238 29.49 17.62 1.55
CA ASP A 238 29.85 19.04 1.71
C ASP A 238 28.64 19.98 1.57
N GLY A 239 27.44 19.47 1.84
CA GLY A 239 26.19 20.22 1.71
C GLY A 239 26.06 21.41 2.68
N PRO A 240 25.19 22.39 2.37
CA PRO A 240 25.04 23.62 3.17
C PRO A 240 24.50 23.39 4.59
N ILE A 241 23.82 22.27 4.84
CA ILE A 241 23.21 21.97 6.14
C ILE A 241 24.06 20.97 6.90
N ASP A 242 24.48 21.37 8.11
CA ASP A 242 25.21 20.49 9.02
C ASP A 242 24.37 19.27 9.38
N ARG A 243 24.96 18.07 9.21
CA ARG A 243 24.34 16.79 9.57
C ARG A 243 23.88 16.76 11.04
N ALA A 244 24.54 17.48 11.94
CA ALA A 244 24.12 17.62 13.33
C ALA A 244 22.70 18.19 13.47
N ARG A 245 22.27 19.12 12.59
CA ARG A 245 20.90 19.67 12.59
C ARG A 245 19.88 18.60 12.20
N ILE A 246 20.20 17.77 11.21
CA ILE A 246 19.36 16.66 10.76
C ILE A 246 19.23 15.61 11.87
N GLU A 247 20.32 15.24 12.54
CA GLU A 247 20.27 14.30 13.67
C GLU A 247 19.47 14.86 14.86
N ALA A 248 19.55 16.17 15.11
CA ALA A 248 18.72 16.84 16.12
C ALA A 248 17.23 16.81 15.74
N ALA A 249 16.89 17.04 14.46
CA ALA A 249 15.53 16.93 13.96
C ALA A 249 14.95 15.52 14.11
N VAL A 250 15.74 14.48 13.78
CA VAL A 250 15.34 13.07 13.97
C VAL A 250 15.11 12.76 15.45
N SER A 251 16.02 13.20 16.32
CA SER A 251 15.93 12.96 17.77
C SER A 251 14.66 13.61 18.35
N ARG A 252 14.39 14.87 18.00
CA ARG A 252 13.17 15.59 18.38
C ARG A 252 11.90 14.91 17.87
N ALA A 253 11.91 14.41 16.63
CA ALA A 253 10.76 13.71 16.08
C ALA A 253 10.51 12.33 16.72
N LEU A 254 11.56 11.62 17.15
CA LEU A 254 11.44 10.39 17.93
C LEU A 254 10.81 10.66 19.30
N GLU A 255 11.25 11.72 19.99
CA GLU A 255 10.65 12.17 21.26
C GLU A 255 9.17 12.54 21.08
N LEU A 256 8.86 13.31 20.03
CA LEU A 256 7.48 13.64 19.69
C LEU A 256 6.66 12.39 19.38
N SER A 257 7.20 11.43 18.60
CA SER A 257 6.51 10.18 18.29
C SER A 257 6.18 9.38 19.54
N ALA A 258 7.07 9.37 20.55
CA ALA A 258 6.82 8.72 21.84
C ALA A 258 5.76 9.42 22.69
N TRP A 259 5.46 10.69 22.43
CA TRP A 259 4.43 11.47 23.12
C TRP A 259 3.00 11.03 22.75
N TYR A 260 2.82 10.50 21.54
CA TYR A 260 1.52 10.04 21.04
C TYR A 260 1.36 8.53 21.24
N ALA A 261 0.12 8.07 21.40
CA ALA A 261 -0.15 6.65 21.48
C ALA A 261 0.30 5.91 20.19
N PRO A 262 0.75 4.65 20.27
CA PRO A 262 0.96 3.84 19.07
C PRO A 262 -0.34 3.72 18.27
N GLY A 263 -0.27 3.92 16.95
CA GLY A 263 -1.43 3.91 16.06
C GLY A 263 -2.28 5.18 16.10
N ASP A 264 -1.84 6.25 16.77
CA ASP A 264 -2.55 7.53 16.78
C ASP A 264 -2.58 8.17 15.36
N PRO A 265 -3.78 8.39 14.78
CA PRO A 265 -3.92 8.98 13.44
C PRO A 265 -3.37 10.41 13.31
N ASP A 266 -3.36 11.19 14.39
CA ASP A 266 -2.90 12.59 14.38
C ASP A 266 -1.37 12.66 14.26
N ALA A 267 -0.67 11.64 14.77
CA ALA A 267 0.76 11.50 14.63
C ALA A 267 1.20 10.84 13.33
N ALA A 268 0.28 10.20 12.60
CA ALA A 268 0.61 9.42 11.40
C ALA A 268 1.35 10.25 10.35
N GLY A 269 1.00 11.54 10.17
CA GLY A 269 1.66 12.45 9.22
C GLY A 269 3.18 12.50 9.39
N PHE A 270 3.64 12.97 10.55
CA PHE A 270 5.07 13.10 10.81
C PHE A 270 5.76 11.76 11.06
N ARG A 271 5.06 10.74 11.58
CA ARG A 271 5.65 9.40 11.76
C ARG A 271 6.02 8.74 10.44
N ASN A 272 5.21 8.91 9.40
CA ASN A 272 5.54 8.41 8.06
C ASN A 272 6.79 9.13 7.48
N HIS A 273 6.93 10.44 7.70
CA HIS A 273 8.14 11.21 7.36
C HIS A 273 9.37 10.72 8.14
N LEU A 274 9.21 10.52 9.45
CA LEU A 274 10.27 10.02 10.32
C LEU A 274 10.76 8.63 9.90
N ALA A 275 9.85 7.73 9.55
CA ALA A 275 10.20 6.40 9.06
C ALA A 275 11.08 6.47 7.81
N LEU A 276 10.69 7.29 6.82
CA LEU A 276 11.48 7.46 5.60
C LEU A 276 12.86 8.04 5.88
N LEU A 277 12.97 9.08 6.72
CA LEU A 277 14.26 9.69 7.04
C LEU A 277 15.19 8.69 7.78
N LEU A 278 14.66 7.92 8.72
CA LEU A 278 15.42 6.89 9.44
C LEU A 278 15.91 5.78 8.50
N ILE A 279 15.13 5.43 7.47
CA ILE A 279 15.53 4.47 6.43
C ILE A 279 16.71 5.00 5.63
N PHE A 280 16.66 6.26 5.18
CA PHE A 280 17.75 6.89 4.44
C PHE A 280 19.01 7.07 5.29
N ALA A 281 18.85 7.25 6.61
CA ALA A 281 19.94 7.25 7.58
C ALA A 281 20.41 5.85 8.02
N GLU A 282 19.88 4.76 7.43
CA GLU A 282 20.16 3.36 7.79
C GLU A 282 19.91 2.98 9.27
N ARG A 283 19.06 3.74 9.98
CA ARG A 283 18.69 3.54 11.38
C ARG A 283 17.54 2.52 11.51
N TRP A 284 17.78 1.31 11.01
CA TRP A 284 16.76 0.27 10.82
C TRP A 284 15.97 -0.12 12.07
N SER A 285 16.64 -0.22 13.23
CA SER A 285 15.96 -0.60 14.48
C SER A 285 14.94 0.44 14.90
N GLU A 286 15.27 1.72 14.75
CA GLU A 286 14.38 2.82 15.12
C GLU A 286 13.26 2.98 14.10
N ALA A 287 13.57 2.83 12.80
CA ALA A 287 12.55 2.78 11.76
C ALA A 287 11.51 1.68 12.03
N LEU A 288 11.93 0.51 12.53
CA LEU A 288 11.01 -0.56 12.92
C LEU A 288 10.08 -0.15 14.07
N GLU A 289 10.59 0.54 15.10
CA GLU A 289 9.75 1.07 16.18
C GLU A 289 8.77 2.14 15.67
N VAL A 290 9.21 3.01 14.75
CA VAL A 290 8.32 4.00 14.14
C VAL A 290 7.24 3.33 13.31
N PHE A 291 7.54 2.27 12.53
CA PHE A 291 6.50 1.52 11.81
C PHE A 291 5.47 0.87 12.75
N ARG A 292 5.89 0.41 13.94
CA ARG A 292 4.95 -0.04 14.98
C ARG A 292 4.08 1.10 15.47
N ALA A 293 4.67 2.27 15.70
CA ALA A 293 3.95 3.47 16.14
C ALA A 293 3.02 4.05 15.07
N ILE A 294 3.32 3.89 13.77
CA ILE A 294 2.41 4.25 12.66
C ILE A 294 1.17 3.35 12.66
N GLY A 295 1.37 2.05 12.91
CA GLY A 295 0.28 1.09 12.83
C GLY A 295 -0.25 0.95 11.41
N VAL A 296 -1.56 1.16 11.24
CA VAL A 296 -2.28 1.00 9.96
C VAL A 296 -2.37 2.29 9.14
N HIS A 297 -1.89 3.41 9.68
CA HIS A 297 -2.10 4.75 9.11
C HIS A 297 -0.96 5.19 8.20
N ALA A 298 -0.87 4.59 7.00
CA ALA A 298 0.00 5.11 5.96
C ALA A 298 -0.54 6.47 5.45
N ARG A 299 0.36 7.28 4.88
CA ARG A 299 0.04 8.60 4.31
C ARG A 299 0.54 8.68 2.88
N ALA A 300 -0.04 9.50 2.00
CA ALA A 300 0.46 9.62 0.64
C ALA A 300 1.92 10.10 0.64
N TYR A 301 2.19 11.16 1.39
CA TYR A 301 3.53 11.67 1.64
C TYR A 301 4.10 11.12 2.97
N PRO A 302 5.37 10.72 2.99
CA PRO A 302 6.40 11.03 2.00
C PRO A 302 6.55 9.98 0.89
N TRP A 303 5.82 8.87 0.93
CA TRP A 303 6.05 7.72 0.03
C TRP A 303 5.82 8.05 -1.45
N ALA A 304 4.97 9.04 -1.75
CA ALA A 304 4.78 9.58 -3.09
C ALA A 304 6.06 10.17 -3.71
N TYR A 305 7.09 10.50 -2.92
CA TYR A 305 8.40 10.92 -3.44
C TYR A 305 9.18 9.77 -4.09
N VAL A 306 8.92 8.52 -3.68
CA VAL A 306 9.68 7.33 -4.08
C VAL A 306 8.87 6.35 -4.92
N GLY A 307 7.54 6.46 -4.96
CA GLY A 307 6.67 5.62 -5.79
C GLY A 307 5.20 5.66 -5.37
N GLU A 308 4.45 4.59 -5.67
CA GLU A 308 3.06 4.47 -5.24
C GLU A 308 2.99 4.29 -3.72
N SER A 309 2.30 5.20 -3.03
CA SER A 309 2.45 5.40 -1.59
C SER A 309 2.22 4.15 -0.74
N ARG A 310 1.18 3.35 -1.04
CA ARG A 310 0.89 2.15 -0.26
C ARG A 310 1.95 1.09 -0.49
N LYS A 311 2.28 0.81 -1.75
CA LYS A 311 3.29 -0.16 -2.14
C LYS A 311 4.64 0.20 -1.51
N GLU A 312 5.10 1.44 -1.66
CA GLU A 312 6.40 1.85 -1.13
C GLU A 312 6.43 1.77 0.40
N PHE A 313 5.38 2.22 1.11
CA PHE A 313 5.27 2.03 2.56
C PHE A 313 5.49 0.56 2.96
N LEU A 314 4.81 -0.37 2.28
CA LEU A 314 4.90 -1.81 2.58
C LEU A 314 6.26 -2.41 2.20
N GLU A 315 6.82 -2.03 1.05
CA GLU A 315 8.14 -2.49 0.60
C GLU A 315 9.25 -2.02 1.53
N PHE A 316 9.24 -0.74 1.93
CA PHE A 316 10.19 -0.22 2.92
C PHE A 316 10.00 -0.86 4.29
N ARG A 317 8.76 -1.07 4.75
CA ARG A 317 8.47 -1.78 6.00
C ARG A 317 9.03 -3.20 5.98
N LEU A 318 8.87 -3.92 4.88
CA LEU A 318 9.45 -5.25 4.69
C LEU A 318 10.99 -5.18 4.67
N GLY A 319 11.56 -4.23 3.93
CA GLY A 319 13.00 -3.99 3.85
C GLY A 319 13.63 -3.76 5.22
N VAL A 320 13.03 -2.88 6.03
CA VAL A 320 13.44 -2.61 7.42
C VAL A 320 13.44 -3.89 8.26
N ARG A 321 12.37 -4.69 8.20
CA ARG A 321 12.30 -5.98 8.91
C ARG A 321 13.44 -6.92 8.51
N MET A 322 13.76 -6.96 7.21
CA MET A 322 14.86 -7.80 6.70
C MET A 322 16.23 -7.29 7.16
N GLN A 323 16.45 -5.98 7.19
CA GLN A 323 17.71 -5.41 7.69
C GLN A 323 17.89 -5.61 9.20
N VAL A 324 16.83 -5.45 9.98
CA VAL A 324 16.89 -5.75 11.42
C VAL A 324 17.14 -7.24 11.66
N ALA A 325 16.48 -8.11 10.89
CA ALA A 325 16.69 -9.56 10.98
C ALA A 325 18.11 -9.99 10.57
N SER A 326 18.74 -9.28 9.62
CA SER A 326 20.12 -9.55 9.17
C SER A 326 21.16 -9.11 10.20
N LYS A 327 20.92 -7.99 10.88
CA LYS A 327 21.78 -7.47 11.95
C LYS A 327 21.56 -8.19 13.30
N THR A 328 20.50 -8.99 13.45
CA THR A 328 20.23 -9.76 14.68
C THR A 328 21.18 -10.97 14.77
N PRO A 329 21.97 -11.11 15.86
CA PRO A 329 22.91 -12.23 16.01
C PRO A 329 22.24 -13.61 15.90
N PHE A 330 22.99 -14.61 15.45
CA PHE A 330 22.45 -15.96 15.18
C PHE A 330 21.77 -16.64 16.38
N PHE A 331 22.26 -16.37 17.59
CA PHE A 331 21.69 -16.81 18.87
C PHE A 331 21.03 -15.66 19.67
N GLY A 332 20.93 -14.47 19.08
CA GLY A 332 20.28 -13.30 19.66
C GLY A 332 18.76 -13.43 19.63
N ARG A 333 18.09 -12.64 20.47
CA ARG A 333 16.64 -12.44 20.40
C ARG A 333 16.34 -11.25 19.48
N PRO A 334 15.29 -11.31 18.66
CA PRO A 334 14.81 -10.16 17.90
C PRO A 334 14.49 -8.99 18.85
N PRO A 335 14.67 -7.73 18.41
CA PRO A 335 14.27 -6.57 19.19
C PRO A 335 12.76 -6.64 19.45
N ARG A 336 12.41 -6.68 20.74
CA ARG A 336 11.02 -6.58 21.19
C ARG A 336 10.59 -5.12 21.16
N PRO A 337 9.29 -4.86 20.92
CA PRO A 337 8.77 -3.51 20.99
C PRO A 337 9.07 -2.90 22.37
N THR A 338 9.50 -1.64 22.39
CA THR A 338 9.82 -0.89 23.62
C THR A 338 8.59 -0.66 24.49
N THR A 339 7.42 -0.57 23.87
CA THR A 339 6.11 -0.50 24.53
C THR A 339 5.27 -1.70 24.06
N PRO A 340 4.69 -2.53 24.95
CA PRO A 340 3.77 -3.57 24.51
C PRO A 340 2.63 -2.92 23.73
N ALA A 341 2.42 -3.34 22.49
CA ALA A 341 1.29 -2.87 21.70
C ALA A 341 0.01 -3.08 22.51
N ALA A 342 -0.82 -2.04 22.65
CA ALA A 342 -2.21 -2.24 23.01
C ALA A 342 -2.75 -3.32 22.08
N ALA A 343 -3.49 -4.31 22.62
CA ALA A 343 -4.06 -5.38 21.82
C ALA A 343 -4.79 -4.73 20.65
N VAL A 344 -4.21 -4.83 19.45
CA VAL A 344 -4.86 -4.39 18.23
C VAL A 344 -6.18 -5.17 18.25
N PRO A 345 -7.35 -4.52 18.34
CA PRO A 345 -8.60 -5.25 18.19
C PRO A 345 -8.45 -6.02 16.89
N PRO A 346 -8.71 -7.34 16.86
CA PRO A 346 -8.43 -8.15 15.69
C PRO A 346 -9.06 -7.45 14.49
N VAL A 347 -8.22 -6.84 13.65
CA VAL A 347 -8.68 -6.28 12.39
C VAL A 347 -9.20 -7.53 11.68
N PRO A 348 -10.51 -7.60 11.34
CA PRO A 348 -11.05 -8.79 10.72
C PRO A 348 -10.17 -9.08 9.52
N ALA A 349 -9.55 -10.26 9.50
CA ALA A 349 -8.70 -10.61 8.39
C ALA A 349 -9.55 -10.45 7.11
N PRO A 350 -9.02 -9.80 6.08
CA PRO A 350 -9.71 -9.66 4.82
C PRO A 350 -10.18 -11.01 4.33
N ARG A 351 -11.47 -11.07 4.04
CA ARG A 351 -12.16 -12.28 3.68
C ARG A 351 -11.86 -12.52 2.22
N SER A 352 -11.01 -13.51 1.96
CA SER A 352 -10.52 -13.83 0.62
C SER A 352 -11.12 -15.14 0.13
N LEU A 353 -11.61 -15.12 -1.11
CA LEU A 353 -12.26 -16.26 -1.75
C LEU A 353 -11.82 -16.31 -3.21
N ALA A 354 -11.29 -17.44 -3.67
CA ALA A 354 -11.00 -17.64 -5.08
C ALA A 354 -12.09 -18.47 -5.74
N ILE A 355 -12.53 -18.04 -6.92
CA ILE A 355 -13.40 -18.81 -7.81
C ILE A 355 -12.52 -19.37 -8.92
N ALA A 356 -12.29 -20.69 -8.90
CA ALA A 356 -11.52 -21.40 -9.91
C ALA A 356 -12.45 -22.06 -10.93
N ALA A 357 -12.16 -21.88 -12.23
CA ALA A 357 -12.92 -22.47 -13.33
C ALA A 357 -12.54 -23.94 -13.60
N ALA A 358 -12.44 -24.74 -12.53
CA ALA A 358 -12.09 -26.16 -12.54
C ALA A 358 -12.79 -26.89 -11.39
N PRO A 359 -13.04 -28.21 -11.51
CA PRO A 359 -13.69 -29.01 -10.48
C PRO A 359 -12.80 -29.16 -9.23
N PRO A 360 -13.39 -29.40 -8.04
CA PRO A 360 -12.64 -29.38 -6.77
C PRO A 360 -11.44 -30.30 -6.71
N HIS A 361 -11.49 -31.46 -7.37
CA HIS A 361 -10.40 -32.44 -7.38
C HIS A 361 -9.18 -31.97 -8.19
N GLU A 362 -9.37 -31.32 -9.34
CA GLU A 362 -8.28 -30.76 -10.15
C GLU A 362 -7.62 -29.58 -9.41
N VAL A 363 -8.43 -28.73 -8.78
CA VAL A 363 -7.93 -27.61 -7.98
C VAL A 363 -7.16 -28.13 -6.76
N ALA A 364 -7.64 -29.18 -6.09
CA ALA A 364 -6.96 -29.79 -4.95
C ALA A 364 -5.60 -30.39 -5.34
N GLU A 365 -5.51 -31.02 -6.51
CA GLU A 365 -4.26 -31.58 -7.04
C GLU A 365 -3.24 -30.48 -7.36
N ALA A 366 -3.67 -29.44 -8.09
CA ALA A 366 -2.82 -28.29 -8.41
C ALA A 366 -2.38 -27.52 -7.15
N ALA A 367 -3.22 -27.50 -6.12
CA ALA A 367 -2.96 -26.82 -4.86
C ALA A 367 -2.05 -27.58 -3.88
N LEU A 368 -1.68 -28.84 -4.17
CA LEU A 368 -0.82 -29.65 -3.29
C LEU A 368 0.53 -29.00 -2.96
N MET A 369 0.99 -28.09 -3.82
CA MET A 369 2.29 -27.42 -3.72
C MET A 369 2.22 -25.98 -3.18
N CYS A 370 1.03 -25.45 -2.86
CA CYS A 370 0.84 -24.06 -2.40
C CYS A 370 1.48 -23.78 -1.03
N GLY A 371 1.77 -24.82 -0.22
CA GLY A 371 2.45 -24.66 1.07
C GLY A 371 1.63 -23.95 2.16
N VAL A 372 0.33 -23.76 1.93
CA VAL A 372 -0.68 -23.22 2.84
C VAL A 372 -1.83 -24.21 2.98
N SER A 373 -2.63 -24.09 4.04
CA SER A 373 -3.85 -24.88 4.20
C SER A 373 -4.99 -24.20 3.45
N LEU A 374 -5.69 -24.93 2.59
CA LEU A 374 -6.80 -24.42 1.79
C LEU A 374 -8.06 -25.24 2.03
N ARG A 375 -9.23 -24.61 1.98
CA ARG A 375 -10.53 -25.27 1.95
C ARG A 375 -11.12 -25.11 0.56
N ILE A 376 -11.50 -26.21 -0.08
CA ILE A 376 -12.02 -26.22 -1.45
C ILE A 376 -13.44 -26.78 -1.43
N ALA A 377 -14.41 -26.05 -1.98
CA ALA A 377 -15.80 -26.47 -2.06
C ALA A 377 -16.32 -26.37 -3.51
N PRO A 378 -17.26 -27.24 -3.92
CA PRO A 378 -17.93 -27.09 -5.21
C PRO A 378 -18.75 -25.80 -5.22
N ALA A 379 -18.62 -25.00 -6.29
CA ALA A 379 -19.42 -23.81 -6.47
C ALA A 379 -20.74 -24.14 -7.22
N PRO A 380 -21.90 -23.58 -6.79
CA PRO A 380 -23.16 -23.75 -7.50
C PRO A 380 -23.09 -23.02 -8.84
N SER A 381 -22.94 -23.77 -9.94
CA SER A 381 -22.87 -23.20 -11.29
C SER A 381 -24.06 -23.62 -12.14
N PRO A 382 -24.71 -22.68 -12.87
CA PRO A 382 -25.72 -23.00 -13.88
C PRO A 382 -25.11 -23.53 -15.21
N SER A 383 -23.78 -23.53 -15.35
CA SER A 383 -23.05 -23.95 -16.55
C SER A 383 -22.48 -25.38 -16.43
N PRO A 384 -22.30 -26.15 -17.51
CA PRO A 384 -21.67 -27.48 -17.48
C PRO A 384 -20.22 -27.49 -16.97
N SER A 385 -19.58 -26.32 -16.85
CA SER A 385 -18.25 -26.15 -16.26
C SER A 385 -18.32 -26.21 -14.73
N ARG A 386 -17.87 -27.33 -14.14
CA ARG A 386 -17.74 -27.46 -12.69
C ARG A 386 -16.70 -26.48 -12.17
N MET A 387 -17.11 -25.50 -11.36
CA MET A 387 -16.25 -24.50 -10.74
C MET A 387 -16.07 -24.81 -9.24
N SER A 388 -15.03 -24.22 -8.64
CA SER A 388 -14.70 -24.43 -7.22
C SER A 388 -14.49 -23.10 -6.50
N TYR A 389 -14.96 -23.04 -5.26
CA TYR A 389 -14.52 -22.04 -4.30
C TYR A 389 -13.28 -22.53 -3.58
N VAL A 390 -12.32 -21.64 -3.37
CA VAL A 390 -11.10 -21.89 -2.61
C VAL A 390 -10.95 -20.79 -1.57
N GLU A 391 -10.78 -21.19 -0.32
CA GLU A 391 -10.57 -20.32 0.82
C GLU A 391 -9.25 -20.69 1.51
N LEU A 392 -8.57 -19.70 2.09
CA LEU A 392 -7.41 -19.93 2.95
C LEU A 392 -7.88 -20.35 4.34
N VAL A 393 -7.33 -21.42 4.90
CA VAL A 393 -7.61 -21.81 6.28
C VAL A 393 -6.50 -21.29 7.19
N PRO A 394 -6.82 -20.47 8.22
CA PRO A 394 -5.83 -19.97 9.16
C PRO A 394 -5.05 -21.13 9.81
N ASP A 395 -3.72 -21.17 9.63
CA ASP A 395 -2.84 -22.13 10.30
C ASP A 395 -2.27 -21.44 11.56
N PRO A 396 -2.43 -22.02 12.77
CA PRO A 396 -1.83 -21.48 14.00
C PRO A 396 -0.28 -21.49 13.97
N SER A 397 0.34 -22.14 12.98
CA SER A 397 1.79 -22.26 12.80
C SER A 397 2.21 -22.06 11.32
N PRO A 398 2.20 -20.81 10.81
CA PRO A 398 2.45 -20.53 9.39
C PRO A 398 3.81 -21.07 8.92
N GLY A 399 3.84 -21.65 7.71
CA GLY A 399 5.07 -22.16 7.11
C GLY A 399 6.07 -21.05 6.76
N LYS A 400 7.37 -21.40 6.63
CA LYS A 400 8.49 -20.45 6.38
C LYS A 400 8.32 -19.46 5.21
N ARG A 401 7.46 -19.76 4.23
CA ARG A 401 7.11 -18.85 3.12
C ARG A 401 5.86 -18.02 3.41
N ALA A 402 4.91 -18.57 4.18
CA ALA A 402 3.68 -17.90 4.54
C ALA A 402 3.90 -16.79 5.59
N THR A 403 4.97 -16.86 6.38
CA THR A 403 5.36 -15.82 7.34
C THR A 403 5.90 -14.51 6.70
N LEU A 404 6.16 -14.51 5.39
CA LEU A 404 6.71 -13.37 4.66
C LEU A 404 5.65 -12.59 3.87
N ALA A 405 4.46 -13.17 3.71
CA ALA A 405 3.34 -12.63 2.95
C ALA A 405 2.19 -12.35 3.92
N ALA A 406 1.54 -11.22 3.77
CA ALA A 406 0.36 -10.85 4.55
C ALA A 406 -0.83 -11.77 4.20
N GLY A 407 -1.87 -11.86 5.05
CA GLY A 407 -2.93 -12.88 4.91
C GLY A 407 -3.59 -12.91 3.52
N GLU A 408 -3.74 -11.74 2.89
CA GLU A 408 -4.28 -11.57 1.52
C GLU A 408 -3.35 -12.04 0.40
N GLU A 409 -2.04 -11.91 0.60
CA GLU A 409 -1.04 -12.34 -0.38
C GLU A 409 -0.94 -13.86 -0.42
N LEU A 410 -1.37 -14.56 0.64
CA LEU A 410 -1.27 -16.02 0.70
C LEU A 410 -2.24 -16.72 -0.25
N LEU A 411 -3.51 -16.29 -0.33
CA LEU A 411 -4.45 -16.86 -1.29
C LEU A 411 -4.12 -16.41 -2.72
N THR A 412 -3.66 -15.17 -2.88
CA THR A 412 -3.19 -14.61 -4.15
C THR A 412 -1.96 -15.38 -4.68
N ALA A 413 -0.98 -15.67 -3.82
CA ALA A 413 0.19 -16.50 -4.14
C ALA A 413 -0.15 -17.98 -4.29
N ALA A 414 -1.14 -18.48 -3.55
CA ALA A 414 -1.66 -19.83 -3.77
C ALA A 414 -2.30 -19.94 -5.16
N ALA A 415 -3.07 -18.93 -5.58
CA ALA A 415 -3.70 -18.86 -6.90
C ALA A 415 -2.69 -18.83 -8.04
N ASP A 416 -1.55 -18.17 -7.87
CA ASP A 416 -0.43 -18.30 -8.80
C ASP A 416 -0.03 -19.78 -8.97
N ASN A 417 0.19 -20.50 -7.87
CA ASN A 417 0.60 -21.90 -7.90
C ASN A 417 -0.46 -22.84 -8.50
N PHE A 418 -1.73 -22.78 -8.07
CA PHE A 418 -2.77 -23.70 -8.56
C PHE A 418 -3.33 -23.32 -9.95
N THR A 419 -2.87 -22.21 -10.55
CA THR A 419 -3.13 -21.86 -11.95
C THR A 419 -1.89 -21.98 -12.84
N THR A 420 -0.72 -22.31 -12.27
CA THR A 420 0.54 -22.45 -13.01
C THR A 420 0.53 -23.74 -13.84
N GLY A 421 0.71 -23.64 -15.15
CA GLY A 421 0.69 -24.80 -16.05
C GLY A 421 -0.71 -25.26 -16.46
N GLU A 422 -1.75 -24.64 -15.90
CA GLU A 422 -3.13 -25.05 -16.06
C GLU A 422 -3.90 -24.20 -17.07
N LYS A 423 -4.98 -24.77 -17.61
CA LYS A 423 -5.81 -24.11 -18.63
C LYS A 423 -6.91 -23.24 -18.03
N TRP A 424 -7.25 -23.42 -16.76
CA TRP A 424 -8.33 -22.66 -16.11
C TRP A 424 -7.84 -21.33 -15.54
N PRO A 425 -8.67 -20.26 -15.62
CA PRO A 425 -8.47 -19.06 -14.83
C PRO A 425 -8.97 -19.21 -13.38
N ALA A 426 -8.52 -18.31 -12.52
CA ALA A 426 -9.05 -18.13 -11.17
C ALA A 426 -9.25 -16.64 -10.86
N LEU A 427 -10.40 -16.29 -10.28
CA LEU A 427 -10.69 -14.94 -9.81
C LEU A 427 -10.59 -14.92 -8.27
N VAL A 428 -9.56 -14.27 -7.75
CA VAL A 428 -9.37 -14.09 -6.29
C VAL A 428 -10.10 -12.82 -5.88
N LEU A 429 -11.10 -12.95 -5.03
CA LEU A 429 -11.90 -11.86 -4.48
C LEU A 429 -11.45 -11.55 -3.06
N ARG A 430 -11.47 -10.27 -2.70
CA ARG A 430 -11.07 -9.75 -1.39
C ARG A 430 -12.11 -8.78 -0.88
N ARG A 431 -12.44 -8.86 0.41
CA ARG A 431 -13.41 -7.97 1.06
C ARG A 431 -12.99 -7.68 2.50
N THR A 432 -12.84 -6.40 2.82
CA THR A 432 -12.72 -5.86 4.20
C THR A 432 -14.01 -5.14 4.57
N ALA A 433 -14.06 -4.55 5.77
CA ALA A 433 -15.21 -3.76 6.22
C ALA A 433 -15.48 -2.52 5.34
N ASP A 434 -14.44 -1.99 4.70
CA ASP A 434 -14.46 -0.72 3.96
C ASP A 434 -14.06 -0.86 2.48
N ARG A 435 -13.38 -1.95 2.08
CA ARG A 435 -12.80 -2.12 0.73
C ARG A 435 -13.19 -3.45 0.11
N CYS A 436 -13.30 -3.47 -1.20
CA CYS A 436 -13.52 -4.69 -1.98
C CYS A 436 -12.56 -4.71 -3.15
N GLY A 437 -12.06 -5.87 -3.56
CA GLY A 437 -11.19 -5.96 -4.72
C GLY A 437 -11.14 -7.34 -5.33
N PHE A 438 -10.46 -7.45 -6.46
CA PHE A 438 -10.20 -8.74 -7.09
C PHE A 438 -8.82 -8.77 -7.76
N THR A 439 -8.34 -9.98 -8.00
CA THR A 439 -7.18 -10.27 -8.85
C THR A 439 -7.51 -11.47 -9.73
N LEU A 440 -7.40 -11.30 -11.04
CA LEU A 440 -7.61 -12.33 -12.04
C LEU A 440 -6.28 -13.03 -12.36
N PHE A 441 -6.24 -14.35 -12.21
CA PHE A 441 -5.11 -15.20 -12.55
C PHE A 441 -5.40 -16.07 -13.76
N HIS A 442 -4.43 -16.17 -14.66
CA HIS A 442 -4.46 -17.16 -15.74
C HIS A 442 -3.05 -17.53 -16.20
N LYS A 443 -2.76 -18.84 -16.17
CA LYS A 443 -1.44 -19.45 -16.45
C LYS A 443 -0.35 -18.98 -15.47
N GLY A 444 -0.65 -18.94 -14.18
CA GLY A 444 0.32 -18.53 -13.14
C GLY A 444 0.78 -17.08 -13.28
N LYS A 445 -0.10 -16.18 -13.75
CA LYS A 445 0.18 -14.75 -13.87
C LYS A 445 -1.07 -13.94 -13.54
N PRO A 446 -0.94 -12.84 -12.78
CA PRO A 446 -2.02 -11.87 -12.65
C PRO A 446 -2.24 -11.19 -14.01
N ARG A 447 -3.50 -11.06 -14.40
CA ARG A 447 -3.93 -10.51 -15.70
C ARG A 447 -4.68 -9.20 -15.57
N ALA A 448 -5.39 -9.04 -14.46
CA ALA A 448 -6.10 -7.84 -14.10
C ALA A 448 -6.26 -7.81 -12.58
N SER A 449 -6.28 -6.63 -12.00
CA SER A 449 -6.63 -6.42 -10.59
C SER A 449 -7.34 -5.09 -10.45
N HIS A 450 -8.21 -5.01 -9.47
CA HIS A 450 -8.91 -3.77 -9.18
C HIS A 450 -9.30 -3.73 -7.71
N LEU A 451 -9.34 -2.51 -7.16
CA LEU A 451 -9.68 -2.23 -5.78
C LEU A 451 -10.71 -1.10 -5.75
N TRP A 452 -11.89 -1.40 -5.21
CA TRP A 452 -12.87 -0.40 -4.80
C TRP A 452 -12.53 0.04 -3.38
N ASP A 453 -11.91 1.20 -3.27
CA ASP A 453 -11.62 1.91 -2.02
C ASP A 453 -12.45 3.22 -2.02
N PRO A 454 -13.41 3.40 -1.08
CA PRO A 454 -14.22 4.61 -0.99
C PRO A 454 -13.42 5.89 -0.77
N SER A 455 -12.17 5.76 -0.27
CA SER A 455 -11.26 6.88 -0.03
C SER A 455 -10.29 7.14 -1.19
N ALA A 456 -10.24 6.25 -2.19
CA ALA A 456 -9.39 6.43 -3.37
C ALA A 456 -10.12 7.23 -4.46
N PRO A 457 -9.38 7.95 -5.32
CA PRO A 457 -9.97 8.62 -6.47
C PRO A 457 -10.68 7.63 -7.39
N VAL A 458 -11.72 8.11 -8.07
CA VAL A 458 -12.46 7.31 -9.07
C VAL A 458 -11.48 6.78 -10.12
N THR A 459 -11.51 5.47 -10.34
CA THR A 459 -10.64 4.83 -11.34
C THR A 459 -10.80 5.48 -12.72
N ASP A 460 -9.66 5.79 -13.33
CA ASP A 460 -9.61 6.41 -14.64
C ASP A 460 -10.34 5.55 -15.69
N HIS A 461 -10.93 6.22 -16.68
CA HIS A 461 -11.69 5.53 -17.70
C HIS A 461 -10.83 4.58 -18.55
N ALA A 462 -9.57 4.95 -18.85
CA ALA A 462 -8.67 4.10 -19.62
C ALA A 462 -8.24 2.89 -18.79
N GLU A 463 -7.92 3.08 -17.51
CA GLU A 463 -7.59 1.98 -16.59
C GLU A 463 -8.76 1.00 -16.41
N ALA A 464 -9.97 1.51 -16.19
CA ALA A 464 -11.18 0.69 -16.08
C ALA A 464 -11.47 -0.07 -17.38
N THR A 465 -11.24 0.56 -18.54
CA THR A 465 -11.41 -0.08 -19.85
C THR A 465 -10.39 -1.19 -20.08
N ALA A 466 -9.11 -0.96 -19.77
CA ALA A 466 -8.07 -1.97 -19.87
C ALA A 466 -8.35 -3.19 -18.97
N THR A 467 -8.81 -2.93 -17.74
CA THR A 467 -9.22 -3.96 -16.78
C THR A 467 -10.42 -4.76 -17.28
N ALA A 468 -11.46 -4.09 -17.81
CA ALA A 468 -12.63 -4.74 -18.40
C ALA A 468 -12.26 -5.60 -19.62
N GLN A 469 -11.35 -5.14 -20.46
CA GLN A 469 -10.85 -5.90 -21.61
C GLN A 469 -10.09 -7.16 -21.18
N ALA A 470 -9.22 -7.05 -20.16
CA ALA A 470 -8.49 -8.19 -19.62
C ALA A 470 -9.42 -9.24 -18.98
N LEU A 471 -10.50 -8.81 -18.33
CA LEU A 471 -11.57 -9.69 -17.83
C LEU A 471 -12.31 -10.38 -18.98
N ALA A 472 -12.77 -9.62 -19.97
CA ALA A 472 -13.55 -10.13 -21.10
C ALA A 472 -12.75 -11.08 -22.01
N ALA A 473 -11.43 -10.94 -22.06
CA ALA A 473 -10.54 -11.84 -22.79
C ALA A 473 -10.47 -13.25 -22.18
N ILE A 474 -10.78 -13.38 -20.89
CA ILE A 474 -10.66 -14.65 -20.13
C ILE A 474 -12.04 -15.23 -19.82
N PHE A 475 -12.98 -14.39 -19.41
CA PHE A 475 -14.38 -14.74 -19.23
C PHE A 475 -15.18 -14.05 -20.34
N PRO A 476 -15.63 -14.76 -21.39
CA PRO A 476 -16.32 -14.15 -22.52
C PRO A 476 -17.63 -13.50 -22.06
N VAL A 477 -17.71 -12.16 -22.13
CA VAL A 477 -18.91 -11.37 -21.82
C VAL A 477 -19.44 -10.73 -23.11
N PRO A 478 -20.76 -10.74 -23.37
CA PRO A 478 -21.34 -10.19 -24.60
C PRO A 478 -21.20 -8.66 -24.76
N ASP A 479 -21.09 -7.91 -23.66
CA ASP A 479 -20.86 -6.46 -23.68
C ASP A 479 -19.90 -6.06 -22.54
N GLN A 480 -18.87 -5.28 -22.85
CA GLN A 480 -17.86 -4.82 -21.89
C GLN A 480 -18.28 -3.52 -21.18
N ARG A 481 -19.23 -2.75 -21.73
CA ARG A 481 -19.66 -1.45 -21.17
C ARG A 481 -20.15 -1.56 -19.72
N PRO A 482 -20.96 -2.57 -19.33
CA PRO A 482 -21.37 -2.74 -17.94
C PRO A 482 -20.18 -2.97 -16.99
N LEU A 483 -19.13 -3.68 -17.43
CA LEU A 483 -17.93 -3.91 -16.61
C LEU A 483 -17.20 -2.60 -16.33
N VAL A 484 -17.05 -1.73 -17.33
CA VAL A 484 -16.42 -0.41 -17.16
C VAL A 484 -17.21 0.46 -16.17
N THR A 485 -18.54 0.46 -16.26
CA THR A 485 -19.41 1.18 -15.32
C THR A 485 -19.32 0.63 -13.89
N LEU A 486 -19.17 -0.68 -13.73
CA LEU A 486 -19.00 -1.30 -12.41
C LEU A 486 -17.65 -0.93 -11.78
N LEU A 487 -16.57 -1.00 -12.55
CA LEU A 487 -15.20 -0.67 -12.10
C LEU A 487 -15.04 0.80 -11.71
N ARG A 488 -15.71 1.74 -12.41
CA ARG A 488 -15.55 3.17 -12.12
C ARG A 488 -16.40 3.70 -10.97
N GLY A 489 -17.43 3.00 -10.53
CA GLY A 489 -18.28 3.55 -9.49
C GLY A 489 -17.77 3.26 -8.09
N THR A 490 -17.89 4.24 -7.20
CA THR A 490 -17.34 4.25 -5.84
C THR A 490 -18.37 3.89 -4.76
N ASN A 491 -19.66 3.94 -5.08
CA ASN A 491 -20.75 3.64 -4.14
C ASN A 491 -21.00 2.13 -4.04
N ASP A 492 -21.25 1.63 -2.81
CA ASP A 492 -21.51 0.22 -2.51
C ASP A 492 -20.48 -0.77 -3.11
N PRO A 493 -19.22 -0.77 -2.62
CA PRO A 493 -18.16 -1.66 -3.10
C PRO A 493 -18.54 -3.15 -3.10
N ALA A 494 -19.27 -3.60 -2.08
CA ALA A 494 -19.66 -5.00 -1.92
C ALA A 494 -20.72 -5.43 -2.94
N GLY A 495 -21.72 -4.58 -3.19
CA GLY A 495 -22.71 -4.80 -4.25
C GLY A 495 -22.06 -4.85 -5.63
N ARG A 496 -21.12 -3.94 -5.92
CA ARG A 496 -20.39 -3.89 -7.19
C ARG A 496 -19.56 -5.12 -7.46
N GLN A 497 -18.81 -5.59 -6.46
CA GLN A 497 -18.04 -6.82 -6.58
C GLN A 497 -18.94 -8.02 -6.90
N SER A 498 -20.11 -8.09 -6.27
CA SER A 498 -21.10 -9.17 -6.51
C SER A 498 -21.74 -9.07 -7.90
N GLN A 499 -22.06 -7.86 -8.35
CA GLN A 499 -22.54 -7.59 -9.72
C GLN A 499 -21.48 -7.91 -10.78
N LEU A 500 -20.19 -7.63 -10.51
CA LEU A 500 -19.08 -8.00 -11.41
C LEU A 500 -18.99 -9.51 -11.57
N VAL A 501 -19.00 -10.26 -10.47
CA VAL A 501 -18.97 -11.74 -10.49
C VAL A 501 -20.12 -12.28 -11.33
N THR A 502 -21.32 -11.70 -11.16
CA THR A 502 -22.51 -12.08 -11.93
C THR A 502 -22.35 -11.74 -13.43
N ALA A 503 -21.83 -10.57 -13.77
CA ALA A 503 -21.58 -10.14 -15.14
C ALA A 503 -20.55 -11.02 -15.88
N LEU A 504 -19.60 -11.61 -15.15
CA LEU A 504 -18.62 -12.56 -15.69
C LEU A 504 -19.18 -13.99 -15.87
N GLY A 505 -20.45 -14.22 -15.52
CA GLY A 505 -21.06 -15.56 -15.57
C GLY A 505 -20.50 -16.53 -14.53
N LEU A 506 -19.89 -16.00 -13.46
CA LEU A 506 -19.36 -16.77 -12.35
C LEU A 506 -20.46 -17.10 -11.33
N PRO A 507 -20.28 -18.17 -10.51
CA PRO A 507 -21.24 -18.53 -9.48
C PRO A 507 -21.37 -17.39 -8.44
N PRO A 508 -22.57 -17.20 -7.85
CA PRO A 508 -22.82 -16.12 -6.89
C PRO A 508 -21.91 -16.28 -5.67
N LEU A 509 -21.63 -15.19 -4.95
CA LEU A 509 -20.79 -15.28 -3.76
C LEU A 509 -21.54 -16.00 -2.61
N PRO A 510 -20.84 -16.78 -1.77
CA PRO A 510 -21.47 -17.41 -0.62
C PRO A 510 -22.08 -16.38 0.35
N ASP A 511 -23.19 -16.75 0.99
CA ASP A 511 -23.86 -15.91 1.97
C ASP A 511 -22.93 -15.57 3.14
N GLY A 512 -22.88 -14.28 3.52
CA GLY A 512 -21.97 -13.80 4.57
C GLY A 512 -20.52 -13.58 4.10
N PHE A 513 -20.25 -13.50 2.78
CA PHE A 513 -18.94 -13.11 2.28
C PHE A 513 -18.61 -11.67 2.67
N GLY A 514 -17.55 -11.51 3.46
CA GLY A 514 -17.26 -10.25 4.13
C GLY A 514 -17.77 -10.16 5.56
N GLU A 515 -18.49 -11.16 6.08
CA GLU A 515 -19.10 -11.18 7.42
C GLU A 515 -18.58 -12.32 8.33
N ARG A 516 -18.02 -13.40 7.77
CA ARG A 516 -17.42 -14.54 8.50
C ARG A 516 -15.98 -14.83 8.06
N ASP A 517 -15.17 -15.35 8.98
CA ASP A 517 -13.73 -15.59 8.76
C ASP A 517 -13.44 -16.89 7.99
N GLU A 518 -14.28 -17.92 8.17
CA GLU A 518 -14.21 -19.17 7.41
C GLU A 518 -15.57 -19.41 6.72
N ILE A 519 -15.72 -18.90 5.51
CA ILE A 519 -17.00 -18.89 4.81
C ILE A 519 -17.38 -20.25 4.22
N LEU A 520 -16.38 -21.09 3.91
CA LEU A 520 -16.63 -22.43 3.40
C LEU A 520 -16.71 -23.47 4.51
N ASP A 521 -16.56 -23.06 5.79
CA ASP A 521 -16.70 -24.00 6.90
C ASP A 521 -18.13 -24.50 7.05
N GLY A 522 -18.30 -25.82 7.03
CA GLY A 522 -19.61 -26.47 6.97
C GLY A 522 -20.33 -26.43 5.60
N ALA A 523 -19.70 -25.90 4.54
CA ALA A 523 -20.31 -25.90 3.21
C ALA A 523 -20.41 -27.32 2.62
N PRO A 524 -21.50 -27.67 1.90
CA PRO A 524 -21.70 -29.02 1.35
C PRO A 524 -20.58 -29.42 0.38
N GLY A 525 -19.88 -30.52 0.68
CA GLY A 525 -18.78 -31.01 -0.16
C GLY A 525 -17.46 -30.25 -0.01
N ALA A 526 -17.32 -29.37 0.99
CA ALA A 526 -16.05 -28.73 1.32
C ALA A 526 -15.01 -29.75 1.78
N GLN A 527 -13.80 -29.63 1.25
CA GLN A 527 -12.65 -30.47 1.58
C GLN A 527 -11.52 -29.59 2.13
N LEU A 528 -11.02 -29.93 3.32
CA LEU A 528 -9.85 -29.31 3.90
C LEU A 528 -8.59 -29.95 3.30
N LEU A 529 -7.78 -29.15 2.63
CA LEU A 529 -6.45 -29.50 2.16
C LEU A 529 -5.40 -28.96 3.16
N PRO A 530 -4.92 -29.77 4.11
CA PRO A 530 -3.95 -29.32 5.10
C PRO A 530 -2.58 -29.07 4.45
N ARG A 531 -1.83 -28.09 4.97
CA ARG A 531 -0.47 -27.78 4.57
C ARG A 531 0.42 -29.03 4.50
N ARG A 532 1.02 -29.28 3.33
CA ARG A 532 2.01 -30.35 3.12
C ARG A 532 3.43 -29.78 3.00
N GLY A 533 4.39 -30.40 3.67
CA GLY A 533 5.80 -30.04 3.51
C GLY A 533 6.28 -30.34 2.09
N VAL A 534 7.00 -29.40 1.46
CA VAL A 534 7.48 -29.49 0.06
C VAL A 534 8.21 -30.81 -0.24
N LEU A 535 8.99 -31.32 0.72
CA LEU A 535 9.71 -32.60 0.61
C LEU A 535 8.80 -33.85 0.68
N LYS A 536 7.62 -33.75 1.30
CA LYS A 536 6.63 -34.84 1.39
C LYS A 536 5.73 -34.86 0.15
N GLY A 537 5.35 -33.68 -0.38
CA GLY A 537 4.59 -33.56 -1.63
C GLY A 537 5.35 -34.11 -2.86
N ILE A 538 6.65 -33.84 -2.96
CA ILE A 538 7.53 -34.41 -3.99
C ILE A 538 7.72 -35.92 -3.80
N ARG A 539 7.71 -36.41 -2.55
CA ARG A 539 7.87 -37.84 -2.25
C ARG A 539 6.61 -38.63 -2.59
N ASP A 540 5.42 -38.08 -2.34
CA ASP A 540 4.14 -38.76 -2.54
C ASP A 540 3.63 -38.66 -3.99
N THR A 541 3.92 -37.59 -4.74
CA THR A 541 3.75 -37.59 -6.21
C THR A 541 4.68 -38.61 -6.90
N MET A 542 5.76 -39.02 -6.23
CA MET A 542 6.62 -40.13 -6.66
C MET A 542 6.26 -41.48 -6.01
N SER A 543 5.34 -41.51 -5.04
CA SER A 543 4.95 -42.69 -4.29
C SER A 543 3.44 -42.91 -4.42
N THR A 544 3.04 -43.42 -5.57
CA THR A 544 1.76 -44.12 -5.74
C THR A 544 1.78 -45.39 -4.88
N ASP A 545 1.43 -45.29 -3.60
CA ASP A 545 0.92 -46.42 -2.81
C ASP A 545 -0.61 -46.40 -2.85
N LEU A 546 -1.15 -46.62 -4.05
CA LEU A 546 -2.29 -47.50 -4.24
C LEU A 546 -1.69 -48.82 -4.70
N GLY A 547 -2.07 -49.92 -4.04
CA GLY A 547 -1.51 -51.26 -4.19
C GLY A 547 -1.01 -51.60 -5.60
N THR A 548 0.27 -51.99 -5.67
CA THR A 548 1.03 -52.40 -6.85
C THR A 548 0.45 -53.67 -7.51
N PRO A 549 0.82 -54.03 -8.77
CA PRO A 549 1.99 -53.58 -9.52
C PRO A 549 1.75 -53.21 -11.00
N ALA A 550 2.43 -52.19 -11.54
CA ALA A 550 2.56 -52.07 -13.00
C ALA A 550 3.76 -51.23 -13.47
N LEU A 551 4.84 -51.96 -13.76
CA LEU A 551 5.80 -51.78 -14.84
C LEU A 551 6.74 -50.56 -14.85
N PRO A 552 8.06 -50.76 -15.07
CA PRO A 552 9.01 -49.68 -15.25
C PRO A 552 8.65 -48.88 -16.50
N VAL A 553 8.24 -47.61 -16.33
CA VAL A 553 8.01 -46.71 -17.46
C VAL A 553 9.34 -46.55 -18.20
N PRO A 554 9.44 -46.95 -19.48
CA PRO A 554 10.68 -46.88 -20.22
C PRO A 554 11.08 -45.41 -20.40
N ARG A 555 12.20 -45.04 -19.77
CA ARG A 555 12.72 -43.66 -19.89
C ARG A 555 13.05 -43.36 -21.36
N PRO A 556 12.58 -42.23 -21.93
CA PRO A 556 12.74 -41.94 -23.35
C PRO A 556 14.21 -41.83 -23.74
N ARG A 557 14.55 -42.14 -25.00
CA ARG A 557 15.95 -42.14 -25.49
C ARG A 557 16.68 -40.81 -25.19
N ARG A 558 15.98 -39.68 -25.29
CA ARG A 558 16.51 -38.34 -24.95
C ARG A 558 16.96 -38.22 -23.50
N TRP A 559 16.28 -38.89 -22.56
CA TRP A 559 16.62 -38.88 -21.14
C TRP A 559 17.97 -39.53 -20.86
N TRP A 560 18.25 -40.64 -21.55
CA TRP A 560 19.54 -41.34 -21.48
C TRP A 560 20.65 -40.50 -22.13
N VAL A 561 20.41 -40.02 -23.35
CA VAL A 561 21.38 -39.23 -24.13
C VAL A 561 21.84 -37.99 -23.37
N LEU A 562 20.91 -37.22 -22.77
CA LEU A 562 21.26 -36.00 -22.04
C LEU A 562 22.12 -36.28 -20.79
N ARG A 563 21.85 -37.38 -20.08
CA ARG A 563 22.59 -37.72 -18.85
C ARG A 563 23.93 -38.37 -19.14
N THR A 564 24.04 -39.18 -20.19
CA THR A 564 25.32 -39.71 -20.64
C THR A 564 26.20 -38.60 -21.21
N ALA A 565 25.64 -37.69 -22.02
CA ALA A 565 26.36 -36.52 -22.53
C ALA A 565 26.82 -35.60 -21.39
N GLY A 566 25.96 -35.35 -20.41
CA GLY A 566 26.33 -34.58 -19.21
C GLY A 566 27.50 -35.21 -18.45
N LEU A 567 27.55 -36.54 -18.34
CA LEU A 567 28.64 -37.26 -17.67
C LEU A 567 29.96 -37.19 -18.48
N VAL A 568 29.89 -37.31 -19.80
CA VAL A 568 31.04 -37.15 -20.72
C VAL A 568 31.64 -35.75 -20.67
N ILE A 569 30.83 -34.71 -20.41
CA ILE A 569 31.30 -33.33 -20.30
C ILE A 569 31.82 -33.01 -18.89
N LEU A 570 31.09 -33.44 -17.86
CA LEU A 570 31.36 -33.03 -16.48
C LEU A 570 32.51 -33.81 -15.83
N VAL A 571 32.76 -35.06 -16.23
CA VAL A 571 33.86 -35.86 -15.67
C VAL A 571 35.24 -35.30 -16.07
N PRO A 572 35.51 -34.96 -17.35
CA PRO A 572 36.76 -34.29 -17.73
C PRO A 572 36.90 -32.91 -17.09
N ALA A 573 35.80 -32.14 -16.98
CA ALA A 573 35.82 -30.84 -16.32
C ALA A 573 36.15 -30.95 -14.82
N ALA A 574 35.61 -31.96 -14.13
CA ALA A 574 35.94 -32.26 -12.74
C ALA A 574 37.40 -32.72 -12.61
N ALA A 575 37.87 -33.63 -13.48
CA ALA A 575 39.25 -34.12 -13.46
C ALA A 575 40.25 -33.00 -13.72
N TYR A 576 39.99 -32.13 -14.71
CA TYR A 576 40.79 -30.95 -14.99
C TYR A 576 40.83 -29.99 -13.79
N GLY A 577 39.69 -29.74 -13.15
CA GLY A 577 39.61 -28.91 -11.95
C GLY A 577 40.37 -29.46 -10.73
N TRP A 578 40.55 -30.79 -10.63
CA TRP A 578 41.36 -31.42 -9.58
C TRP A 578 42.86 -31.53 -9.93
N LEU A 579 43.21 -31.50 -11.22
CA LEU A 579 44.58 -31.63 -11.73
C LEU A 579 45.27 -30.28 -11.99
N SER A 580 44.51 -29.19 -12.10
CA SER A 580 45.05 -27.84 -12.33
C SER A 580 45.09 -27.01 -11.03
N PRO A 581 46.27 -26.56 -10.59
CA PRO A 581 46.43 -25.79 -9.35
C PRO A 581 45.79 -24.39 -9.39
N ASP A 582 45.46 -23.88 -10.59
CA ASP A 582 44.90 -22.53 -10.79
C ASP A 582 43.35 -22.48 -10.73
N VAL A 583 42.69 -23.63 -10.55
CA VAL A 583 41.22 -23.72 -10.51
C VAL A 583 40.73 -23.69 -9.07
N GLY A 584 40.09 -22.59 -8.67
CA GLY A 584 39.55 -22.42 -7.32
C GLY A 584 38.54 -23.50 -6.92
N TRP A 585 38.54 -23.89 -5.63
CA TRP A 585 37.81 -25.05 -5.08
C TRP A 585 36.32 -25.12 -5.48
N TYR A 586 35.64 -23.98 -5.59
CA TYR A 586 34.22 -23.91 -5.98
C TYR A 586 33.99 -24.40 -7.42
N ARG A 587 34.91 -24.09 -8.35
CA ARG A 587 34.84 -24.50 -9.76
C ARG A 587 35.15 -25.98 -9.97
N THR A 588 35.73 -26.63 -8.96
CA THR A 588 36.06 -28.07 -8.97
C THR A 588 34.96 -28.91 -8.30
N VAL A 589 34.35 -28.40 -7.22
CA VAL A 589 33.29 -29.11 -6.46
C VAL A 589 31.99 -29.20 -7.25
N LEU A 590 31.59 -28.14 -7.96
CA LEU A 590 30.33 -28.09 -8.72
C LEU A 590 30.23 -29.16 -9.83
N PRO A 591 31.21 -29.29 -10.76
CA PRO A 591 31.16 -30.32 -11.79
C PRO A 591 31.29 -31.74 -11.23
N THR A 592 32.03 -31.91 -10.13
CA THR A 592 32.16 -33.19 -9.42
C THR A 592 30.82 -33.66 -8.85
N ALA A 593 30.10 -32.78 -8.14
CA ALA A 593 28.79 -33.10 -7.57
C ALA A 593 27.74 -33.38 -8.67
N ALA A 594 27.75 -32.62 -9.76
CA ALA A 594 26.87 -32.83 -10.90
C ALA A 594 27.15 -34.16 -11.63
N ALA A 595 28.43 -34.52 -11.81
CA ALA A 595 28.82 -35.81 -12.39
C ALA A 595 28.37 -37.00 -11.53
N LEU A 596 28.55 -36.91 -10.20
CA LEU A 596 28.08 -37.94 -9.27
C LEU A 596 26.55 -38.08 -9.27
N PHE A 597 25.82 -36.98 -9.36
CA PHE A 597 24.36 -36.99 -9.45
C PHE A 597 23.88 -37.68 -10.74
N TYR A 598 24.48 -37.37 -11.89
CA TYR A 598 24.14 -38.04 -13.15
C TYR A 598 24.53 -39.52 -13.16
N ALA A 599 25.68 -39.87 -12.56
CA ALA A 599 26.10 -41.27 -12.41
C ALA A 599 25.12 -42.08 -11.55
N ALA A 600 24.67 -41.52 -10.42
CA ALA A 600 23.68 -42.15 -9.55
C ALA A 600 22.32 -42.34 -10.25
N GLN A 601 21.88 -41.34 -11.03
CA GLN A 601 20.66 -41.40 -11.83
C GLN A 601 20.74 -42.50 -12.90
N LEU A 602 21.85 -42.61 -13.63
CA LEU A 602 22.08 -43.64 -14.65
C LEU A 602 22.20 -45.03 -14.03
N ARG A 603 22.93 -45.18 -12.92
CA ARG A 603 23.06 -46.45 -12.19
C ARG A 603 21.72 -46.96 -11.69
N LYS A 604 20.90 -46.09 -11.08
CA LYS A 604 19.55 -46.42 -10.62
C LYS A 604 18.63 -46.77 -11.80
N ALA A 605 18.77 -46.07 -12.93
CA ALA A 605 18.01 -46.38 -14.15
C ALA A 605 18.40 -47.73 -14.78
N TRP A 606 19.68 -48.10 -14.70
CA TRP A 606 20.22 -49.33 -15.25
C TRP A 606 19.88 -50.54 -14.37
N ALA A 607 19.91 -50.37 -13.04
CA ALA A 607 19.44 -51.35 -12.08
C ALA A 607 17.92 -51.60 -12.14
N GLN A 608 17.15 -50.67 -12.71
CA GLN A 608 15.71 -50.83 -13.00
C GLN A 608 15.44 -51.45 -14.38
N ARG A 609 16.47 -51.67 -15.21
CA ARG A 609 16.39 -52.33 -16.53
C ARG A 609 16.88 -53.78 -16.53
N ARG A 610 17.65 -54.17 -15.51
CA ARG A 610 17.94 -55.58 -15.16
C ARG A 610 16.85 -56.09 -14.25
#